data_AF-A0A440A134-F1
#
_entry.id   AF-A0A440A134-F1
#
_cell.length_a   1.000
_cell.length_b   1.000
_cell.length_c   1.000
_cell.angle_alpha   90.00
_cell.angle_beta   90.00
_cell.angle_gamma   90.00
#
_symmetry.space_group_name_H-M   'P 1'
#
loop_
_entity.id
_entity.type
_entity.pdbx_description
1 polymer ?
#
loop_
_entity_poly.entity_id
_entity_poly.type
_entity_poly.pdbx_seq_one_letter_code
_entity_poly.pdbx_strand_id
1 'polypeptide(L)'
;MRGFLVLVPLLVAQVPIASQAAPIHDAATKGDVAGITAALDAGAGVDESDGKATPLYLAVKGGHFAAAKLLIGRGADINAAPTLLGPALMPALAKRRIDLIKLLLDGGANPNSKRGRENAIHIAVNLGCLDCVKALVEAGADVNAKTKDGKTPIHLAKFKGQGEITDYLIAHGVVLPTPAPIAMKLATADVEKGRTSFTHLCAGCHNVEPQGGTKTGPNLWGVVSRDKASVPNARYSATLMGWEGAWTYEDLNKYLVEPMLTTPGVYMEMPGVPDEAERVNVIAYLRTLSDKPSPLP
;
A
#
# COMPACT_ATOMS: atom_id res chain seq x y z
N MET A 1 1.62 -28.22 85.10
CA MET A 1 2.70 -28.68 84.19
C MET A 1 2.48 -28.05 82.82
N ARG A 2 3.58 -27.64 82.20
CA ARG A 2 3.67 -26.92 80.92
C ARG A 2 3.12 -27.75 79.75
N GLY A 3 2.52 -27.07 78.78
CA GLY A 3 2.30 -27.58 77.42
C GLY A 3 2.40 -26.42 76.44
N PHE A 4 3.63 -26.05 76.07
CA PHE A 4 3.90 -25.12 74.98
C PHE A 4 3.67 -25.85 73.65
N LEU A 5 2.63 -25.49 72.90
CA LEU A 5 2.48 -25.91 71.50
C LEU A 5 3.22 -24.90 70.63
N VAL A 6 4.33 -25.36 70.06
CA VAL A 6 5.17 -24.62 69.11
C VAL A 6 4.40 -24.49 67.80
N LEU A 7 4.03 -23.27 67.44
CA LEU A 7 3.56 -22.94 66.09
C LEU A 7 4.78 -22.94 65.16
N VAL A 8 4.90 -23.96 64.30
CA VAL A 8 5.90 -23.99 63.23
C VAL A 8 5.34 -23.17 62.07
N PRO A 9 5.96 -22.05 61.68
CA PRO A 9 5.51 -21.31 60.51
C PRO A 9 5.84 -22.14 59.27
N LEU A 10 4.80 -22.53 58.53
CA LEU A 10 4.96 -23.16 57.23
C LEU A 10 5.54 -22.11 56.29
N LEU A 11 6.84 -22.19 56.03
CA LEU A 11 7.51 -21.35 55.05
C LEU A 11 7.00 -21.76 53.66
N VAL A 12 5.99 -21.07 53.14
CA VAL A 12 5.57 -21.23 51.75
C VAL A 12 6.73 -20.71 50.90
N ALA A 13 7.56 -21.63 50.41
CA ALA A 13 8.56 -21.31 49.42
C ALA A 13 7.81 -20.78 48.19
N GLN A 14 7.86 -19.47 47.98
CA GLN A 14 7.48 -18.88 46.71
C GLN A 14 8.47 -19.40 45.68
N VAL A 15 8.07 -20.48 44.97
CA VAL A 15 8.75 -20.91 43.76
C VAL A 15 8.65 -19.71 42.82
N PRO A 16 9.76 -19.07 42.41
CA PRO A 16 9.67 -18.01 41.43
C PRO A 16 9.06 -18.63 40.17
N ILE A 17 7.92 -18.11 39.72
CA ILE A 17 7.40 -18.40 38.39
C ILE A 17 8.47 -17.88 37.44
N ALA A 18 9.39 -18.74 37.03
CA ALA A 18 10.29 -18.44 35.93
C ALA A 18 9.37 -18.07 34.76
N SER A 19 9.54 -16.86 34.24
CA SER A 19 8.76 -16.35 33.11
C SER A 19 8.81 -17.39 31.98
N GLN A 20 7.70 -18.11 31.76
CA GLN A 20 7.59 -19.15 30.73
C GLN A 20 7.63 -18.54 29.32
N ALA A 21 7.55 -17.20 29.21
CA ALA A 21 7.83 -16.43 28.01
C ALA A 21 9.16 -16.81 27.39
N ALA A 22 10.27 -16.71 28.14
CA ALA A 22 11.59 -16.88 27.55
C ALA A 22 11.78 -18.26 26.90
N PRO A 23 11.37 -19.38 27.55
CA PRO A 23 11.36 -20.71 26.93
C PRO A 23 10.58 -20.81 25.61
N ILE A 24 9.32 -20.35 25.57
CA ILE A 24 8.49 -20.50 24.36
C ILE A 24 8.95 -19.57 23.23
N HIS A 25 9.45 -18.37 23.54
CA HIS A 25 9.98 -17.43 22.55
C HIS A 25 11.28 -17.94 21.92
N ASP A 26 12.20 -18.50 22.73
CA ASP A 26 13.43 -19.10 22.24
C ASP A 26 13.16 -20.32 21.35
N ALA A 27 12.24 -21.20 21.79
CA ALA A 27 11.82 -22.35 21.00
C ALA A 27 11.19 -21.92 19.67
N ALA A 28 10.29 -20.93 19.69
CA ALA A 28 9.69 -20.38 18.48
C ALA A 28 10.71 -19.73 17.53
N THR A 29 11.69 -19.00 18.07
CA THR A 29 12.77 -18.39 17.28
C THR A 29 13.63 -19.43 16.58
N LYS A 30 13.88 -20.57 17.23
CA LYS A 30 14.67 -21.70 16.69
C LYS A 30 13.84 -22.66 15.83
N GLY A 31 12.51 -22.55 15.85
CA GLY A 31 11.61 -23.48 15.18
C GLY A 31 11.50 -24.83 15.89
N ASP A 32 11.83 -24.89 17.18
CA ASP A 32 11.80 -26.11 17.99
C ASP A 32 10.34 -26.45 18.37
N VAL A 33 9.71 -27.26 17.53
CA VAL A 33 8.32 -27.71 17.71
C VAL A 33 8.16 -28.49 19.02
N ALA A 34 9.15 -29.28 19.42
CA ALA A 34 9.10 -30.05 20.66
C ALA A 34 9.21 -29.13 21.88
N GLY A 35 10.12 -28.14 21.84
CA GLY A 35 10.26 -27.12 22.86
C GLY A 35 8.99 -26.26 23.01
N ILE A 36 8.37 -25.84 21.91
CA ILE A 36 7.08 -25.11 21.93
C ILE A 36 6.00 -25.97 22.56
N THR A 37 5.90 -27.24 22.17
CA THR A 37 4.92 -28.19 22.71
C THR A 37 5.09 -28.33 24.22
N ALA A 38 6.31 -28.59 24.68
CA ALA A 38 6.60 -28.76 26.10
C ALA A 38 6.31 -27.49 26.91
N ALA A 39 6.62 -26.30 26.38
CA ALA A 39 6.32 -25.03 27.05
C ALA A 39 4.81 -24.80 27.18
N LEU A 40 4.04 -25.02 26.11
CA LEU A 40 2.58 -24.89 26.15
C LEU A 40 1.93 -25.91 27.09
N ASP A 41 2.41 -27.15 27.08
CA ASP A 41 1.90 -28.21 27.95
C ASP A 41 2.26 -27.95 29.43
N ALA A 42 3.33 -27.20 29.70
CA ALA A 42 3.69 -26.68 31.04
C ALA A 42 2.92 -25.41 31.45
N GLY A 43 2.02 -24.92 30.59
CA GLY A 43 1.15 -23.78 30.87
C GLY A 43 1.70 -22.41 30.43
N ALA A 44 2.72 -22.36 29.56
CA ALA A 44 3.12 -21.12 28.90
C ALA A 44 1.95 -20.53 28.10
N GLY A 45 1.83 -19.20 28.05
CA GLY A 45 0.79 -18.54 27.25
C GLY A 45 1.12 -18.64 25.77
N VAL A 46 0.16 -19.10 24.94
CA VAL A 46 0.37 -19.21 23.48
C VAL A 46 0.64 -17.85 22.81
N ASP A 47 0.05 -16.79 23.34
CA ASP A 47 0.23 -15.39 22.94
C ASP A 47 1.06 -14.59 23.94
N GLU A 48 1.84 -15.26 24.79
CA GLU A 48 2.73 -14.57 25.72
C GLU A 48 3.63 -13.61 24.93
N SER A 49 3.72 -12.35 25.37
CA SER A 49 4.46 -11.31 24.67
C SER A 49 5.54 -10.75 25.58
N ASP A 50 6.79 -10.74 25.11
CA ASP A 50 7.91 -10.10 25.79
C ASP A 50 7.98 -8.57 25.56
N GLY A 51 6.91 -7.98 25.02
CA GLY A 51 6.84 -6.58 24.58
C GLY A 51 7.51 -6.33 23.22
N LYS A 52 8.07 -7.36 22.58
CA LYS A 52 8.69 -7.29 21.25
C LYS A 52 8.08 -8.27 20.25
N ALA A 53 7.54 -9.40 20.66
CA ALA A 53 6.92 -10.36 19.75
C ALA A 53 6.06 -11.40 20.50
N THR A 54 5.15 -12.06 19.77
CA THR A 54 4.54 -13.32 20.21
C THR A 54 5.36 -14.50 19.68
N PRO A 55 5.22 -15.71 20.25
CA PRO A 55 5.80 -16.94 19.70
C PRO A 55 5.47 -17.13 18.22
N LEU A 56 4.22 -16.88 17.81
CA LEU A 56 3.82 -17.01 16.40
C LEU A 56 4.60 -16.04 15.50
N TYR A 57 4.73 -14.79 15.92
CA TYR A 57 5.51 -13.80 15.18
C TYR A 57 6.99 -14.24 15.04
N LEU A 58 7.60 -14.78 16.09
CA LEU A 58 8.99 -15.26 16.07
C LEU A 58 9.16 -16.47 15.15
N ALA A 59 8.27 -17.45 15.21
CA ALA A 59 8.29 -18.62 14.34
C ALA A 59 8.19 -18.21 12.86
N VAL A 60 7.24 -17.32 12.53
CA VAL A 60 7.06 -16.81 11.16
C VAL A 60 8.25 -15.96 10.71
N LYS A 61 8.75 -15.07 11.58
CA LYS A 61 9.97 -14.29 11.30
C LYS A 61 11.17 -15.20 11.09
N GLY A 62 11.28 -16.31 11.80
CA GLY A 62 12.31 -17.34 11.59
C GLY A 62 12.13 -18.16 10.31
N GLY A 63 10.92 -18.19 9.74
CA GLY A 63 10.60 -19.00 8.56
C GLY A 63 10.18 -20.44 8.91
N HIS A 64 9.79 -20.69 10.16
CA HIS A 64 9.56 -22.01 10.73
C HIS A 64 8.09 -22.44 10.57
N PHE A 65 7.77 -23.04 9.41
CA PHE A 65 6.40 -23.43 9.07
C PHE A 65 5.74 -24.37 10.10
N ALA A 66 6.45 -25.42 10.53
CA ALA A 66 5.89 -26.39 11.47
C ALA A 66 5.60 -25.76 12.84
N ALA A 67 6.49 -24.89 13.32
CA ALA A 67 6.29 -24.14 14.56
C ALA A 67 5.11 -23.17 14.46
N ALA A 68 5.00 -22.40 13.36
CA ALA A 68 3.88 -21.51 13.12
C ALA A 68 2.55 -22.27 13.06
N LYS A 69 2.50 -23.40 12.34
CA LYS A 69 1.32 -24.26 12.23
C LYS A 69 0.90 -24.83 13.59
N LEU A 70 1.87 -25.27 14.41
CA LEU A 70 1.59 -25.72 15.78
C LEU A 70 0.96 -24.60 16.60
N LEU A 71 1.58 -23.42 16.63
CA LEU A 71 1.10 -22.28 17.42
C LEU A 71 -0.31 -21.84 17.01
N ILE A 72 -0.59 -21.78 15.71
CA ILE A 72 -1.94 -21.55 15.17
C ILE A 72 -2.92 -22.62 15.65
N GLY A 73 -2.55 -23.91 15.54
CA GLY A 73 -3.38 -25.02 16.01
C GLY A 73 -3.59 -25.05 17.52
N ARG A 74 -2.74 -24.36 18.29
CA ARG A 74 -2.85 -24.16 19.75
C ARG A 74 -3.60 -22.88 20.11
N GLY A 75 -4.15 -22.17 19.13
CA GLY A 75 -5.02 -21.01 19.35
C GLY A 75 -4.30 -19.67 19.46
N ALA A 76 -3.07 -19.55 18.95
CA ALA A 76 -2.39 -18.25 18.87
C ALA A 76 -3.24 -17.21 18.12
N ASP A 77 -3.31 -15.98 18.62
CA ASP A 77 -3.89 -14.86 17.91
C ASP A 77 -3.03 -14.50 16.69
N ILE A 78 -3.48 -14.95 15.53
CA ILE A 78 -2.85 -14.73 14.22
C ILE A 78 -2.72 -13.24 13.87
N ASN A 79 -3.62 -12.41 14.39
CA ASN A 79 -3.69 -10.99 14.10
C ASN A 79 -3.01 -10.13 15.17
N ALA A 80 -2.42 -10.74 16.20
CA ALA A 80 -1.64 -10.05 17.21
C ALA A 80 -0.54 -9.20 16.55
N ALA A 81 -0.51 -7.91 16.86
CA ALA A 81 0.43 -6.95 16.30
C ALA A 81 1.31 -6.35 17.41
N PRO A 82 2.20 -7.15 18.05
CA PRO A 82 3.01 -6.71 19.18
C PRO A 82 4.10 -5.69 18.80
N THR A 83 4.29 -5.40 17.51
CA THR A 83 5.31 -4.49 17.01
C THR A 83 4.74 -3.45 16.03
N LEU A 84 5.48 -2.36 15.85
CA LEU A 84 5.26 -1.41 14.75
C LEU A 84 5.39 -2.04 13.36
N LEU A 85 5.96 -3.25 13.26
CA LEU A 85 6.09 -3.99 12.01
C LEU A 85 4.81 -4.76 11.64
N GLY A 86 3.80 -4.78 12.52
CA GLY A 86 2.51 -5.42 12.30
C GLY A 86 2.46 -6.90 12.72
N PRO A 87 1.39 -7.62 12.34
CA PRO A 87 1.19 -9.03 12.71
C PRO A 87 2.11 -9.97 11.94
N ALA A 88 2.06 -11.27 12.27
CA ALA A 88 2.93 -12.30 11.68
C ALA A 88 2.87 -12.37 10.14
N LEU A 89 1.77 -11.95 9.51
CA LEU A 89 1.67 -11.82 8.05
C LEU A 89 2.77 -10.91 7.45
N MET A 90 3.20 -9.88 8.17
CA MET A 90 4.17 -8.89 7.68
C MET A 90 5.58 -9.46 7.48
N PRO A 91 6.22 -10.13 8.45
CA PRO A 91 7.50 -10.79 8.20
C PRO A 91 7.40 -11.93 7.17
N ALA A 92 6.26 -12.63 7.04
CA ALA A 92 6.06 -13.63 5.99
C ALA A 92 6.13 -12.99 4.58
N LEU A 93 5.43 -11.86 4.40
CA LEU A 93 5.47 -11.06 3.17
C LEU A 93 6.87 -10.51 2.88
N ALA A 94 7.53 -9.91 3.88
CA ALA A 94 8.87 -9.35 3.73
C ALA A 94 9.91 -10.38 3.26
N LYS A 95 9.70 -11.66 3.60
CA LYS A 95 10.55 -12.79 3.18
C LYS A 95 10.01 -13.55 1.96
N ARG A 96 8.89 -13.14 1.37
CA ARG A 96 8.20 -13.81 0.24
C ARG A 96 7.94 -15.30 0.51
N ARG A 97 7.67 -15.66 1.77
CA ARG A 97 7.41 -17.05 2.20
C ARG A 97 5.95 -17.41 1.93
N ILE A 98 5.65 -17.82 0.70
CA ILE A 98 4.29 -18.10 0.23
C ILE A 98 3.59 -19.19 1.05
N ASP A 99 4.32 -20.19 1.52
CA ASP A 99 3.84 -21.24 2.41
C ASP A 99 3.31 -20.67 3.73
N LEU A 100 4.07 -19.77 4.35
CA LEU A 100 3.66 -19.09 5.59
C LEU A 100 2.55 -18.06 5.35
N ILE A 101 2.57 -17.35 4.23
CA ILE A 101 1.50 -16.41 3.87
C ILE A 101 0.17 -17.16 3.75
N LYS A 102 0.13 -18.27 3.00
CA LYS A 102 -1.08 -19.10 2.87
C LYS A 102 -1.51 -19.68 4.21
N LEU A 103 -0.60 -20.25 4.99
CA LEU A 103 -0.91 -20.77 6.33
C LEU A 103 -1.57 -19.72 7.22
N LEU A 104 -1.08 -18.49 7.20
CA LEU A 104 -1.62 -17.40 8.02
C LEU A 104 -3.00 -16.94 7.50
N LEU A 105 -3.15 -16.76 6.19
CA LEU A 105 -4.41 -16.33 5.58
C LEU A 105 -5.51 -17.40 5.74
N ASP A 106 -5.19 -18.68 5.52
CA ASP A 106 -6.09 -19.82 5.76
C ASP A 106 -6.49 -19.92 7.24
N GLY A 107 -5.60 -19.49 8.15
CA GLY A 107 -5.87 -19.37 9.58
C GLY A 107 -6.68 -18.13 9.98
N GLY A 108 -7.03 -17.24 9.05
CA GLY A 108 -7.80 -16.02 9.34
C GLY A 108 -6.96 -14.77 9.61
N ALA A 109 -5.71 -14.72 9.14
CA ALA A 109 -4.96 -13.48 9.11
C ALA A 109 -5.69 -12.44 8.26
N ASN A 110 -5.76 -11.20 8.75
CA ASN A 110 -6.36 -10.11 8.02
C ASN A 110 -5.51 -9.76 6.77
N PRO A 111 -6.01 -10.00 5.53
CA PRO A 111 -5.26 -9.70 4.30
C PRO A 111 -5.05 -8.20 4.09
N ASN A 112 -5.78 -7.36 4.83
CA ASN A 112 -5.69 -5.89 4.81
C ASN A 112 -4.86 -5.32 5.97
N SER A 113 -4.11 -6.15 6.69
CA SER A 113 -3.17 -5.70 7.71
C SER A 113 -2.17 -4.68 7.14
N LYS A 114 -1.67 -3.81 8.03
CA LYS A 114 -0.76 -2.72 7.67
C LYS A 114 0.57 -2.84 8.40
N ARG A 115 1.63 -2.37 7.73
CA ARG A 115 2.93 -2.08 8.33
C ARG A 115 3.29 -0.63 8.02
N GLY A 116 3.22 0.22 9.04
CA GLY A 116 3.40 1.67 8.86
C GLY A 116 2.37 2.27 7.90
N ARG A 117 2.81 2.68 6.70
CA ARG A 117 1.97 3.34 5.68
C ARG A 117 1.46 2.40 4.59
N GLU A 118 1.84 1.13 4.61
CA GLU A 118 1.56 0.17 3.52
C GLU A 118 0.66 -0.97 3.99
N ASN A 119 -0.37 -1.28 3.22
CA ASN A 119 -1.13 -2.52 3.39
C ASN A 119 -0.31 -3.72 2.86
N ALA A 120 -0.63 -4.92 3.33
CA ALA A 120 0.00 -6.17 2.88
C ALA A 120 0.14 -6.29 1.35
N ILE A 121 -0.91 -5.94 0.60
CA ILE A 121 -0.90 -6.01 -0.88
C ILE A 121 0.11 -5.04 -1.51
N HIS A 122 0.32 -3.85 -0.95
CA HIS A 122 1.34 -2.90 -1.42
C HIS A 122 2.74 -3.47 -1.20
N ILE A 123 2.98 -4.15 -0.08
CA ILE A 123 4.26 -4.81 0.21
C ILE A 123 4.51 -5.92 -0.81
N ALA A 124 3.51 -6.76 -1.10
CA ALA A 124 3.62 -7.82 -2.11
C ALA A 124 3.96 -7.27 -3.51
N VAL A 125 3.30 -6.19 -3.94
CA VAL A 125 3.58 -5.50 -5.21
C VAL A 125 4.97 -4.86 -5.21
N ASN A 126 5.37 -4.18 -4.13
CA ASN A 126 6.70 -3.59 -4.02
C ASN A 126 7.82 -4.63 -4.12
N LEU A 127 7.57 -5.86 -3.65
CA LEU A 127 8.46 -7.01 -3.77
C LEU A 127 8.35 -7.76 -5.12
N GLY A 128 7.45 -7.34 -6.01
CA GLY A 128 7.16 -8.02 -7.27
C GLY A 128 6.78 -9.50 -7.08
N CYS A 129 6.14 -9.84 -5.96
CA CYS A 129 5.78 -11.22 -5.63
C CYS A 129 4.35 -11.51 -6.13
N LEU A 130 4.22 -11.99 -7.37
CA LEU A 130 2.91 -12.31 -7.96
C LEU A 130 2.14 -13.31 -7.08
N ASP A 131 2.76 -14.38 -6.62
CA ASP A 131 2.09 -15.38 -5.78
C ASP A 131 1.61 -14.82 -4.45
N CYS A 132 2.36 -13.87 -3.87
CA CYS A 132 1.94 -13.18 -2.66
C CYS A 132 0.72 -12.28 -2.93
N VAL A 133 0.69 -11.58 -4.07
CA VAL A 133 -0.46 -10.77 -4.50
C VAL A 133 -1.67 -11.68 -4.69
N LYS A 134 -1.52 -12.82 -5.39
CA LYS A 134 -2.60 -13.79 -5.60
C LYS A 134 -3.19 -14.27 -4.28
N ALA A 135 -2.35 -14.77 -3.38
CA ALA A 135 -2.80 -15.26 -2.08
C ALA A 135 -3.55 -14.19 -1.26
N LEU A 136 -3.05 -12.95 -1.25
CA LEU A 136 -3.72 -11.85 -0.56
C LEU A 136 -5.08 -11.50 -1.18
N VAL A 137 -5.16 -11.44 -2.51
CA VAL A 137 -6.41 -11.13 -3.22
C VAL A 137 -7.44 -12.24 -3.04
N GLU A 138 -7.03 -13.50 -3.15
CA GLU A 138 -7.87 -14.68 -2.88
C GLU A 138 -8.41 -14.68 -1.44
N ALA A 139 -7.63 -14.17 -0.48
CA ALA A 139 -8.05 -14.01 0.90
C ALA A 139 -8.91 -12.76 1.17
N GLY A 140 -9.16 -11.90 0.17
CA GLY A 140 -10.00 -10.70 0.30
C GLY A 140 -9.24 -9.40 0.59
N ALA A 141 -7.98 -9.29 0.16
CA ALA A 141 -7.28 -8.00 0.16
C ALA A 141 -7.99 -6.99 -0.74
N ASP A 142 -8.10 -5.74 -0.28
CA ASP A 142 -8.60 -4.63 -1.07
C ASP A 142 -7.60 -4.26 -2.17
N VAL A 143 -7.91 -4.67 -3.40
CA VAL A 143 -7.12 -4.38 -4.60
C VAL A 143 -7.09 -2.89 -4.96
N ASN A 144 -8.03 -2.09 -4.44
CA ASN A 144 -8.13 -0.64 -4.64
C ASN A 144 -7.61 0.17 -3.44
N ALA A 145 -7.01 -0.51 -2.45
CA ALA A 145 -6.50 0.15 -1.26
C ALA A 145 -5.54 1.29 -1.62
N LYS A 146 -5.62 2.40 -0.88
CA LYS A 146 -4.71 3.53 -1.05
C LYS A 146 -3.69 3.58 0.09
N THR A 147 -2.43 3.82 -0.23
CA THR A 147 -1.46 4.30 0.77
C THR A 147 -1.84 5.71 1.25
N LYS A 148 -1.17 6.22 2.28
CA LYS A 148 -1.36 7.63 2.72
C LYS A 148 -1.06 8.65 1.61
N ASP A 149 -0.18 8.28 0.69
CA ASP A 149 0.21 9.12 -0.45
C ASP A 149 -0.72 8.89 -1.66
N GLY A 150 -1.82 8.15 -1.51
CA GLY A 150 -2.80 7.91 -2.57
C GLY A 150 -2.41 6.85 -3.60
N LYS A 151 -1.31 6.12 -3.41
CA LYS A 151 -0.85 5.08 -4.34
C LYS A 151 -1.72 3.83 -4.19
N THR A 152 -2.19 3.28 -5.31
CA THR A 152 -2.89 1.99 -5.36
C THR A 152 -1.92 0.86 -5.72
N PRO A 153 -2.29 -0.42 -5.48
CA PRO A 153 -1.50 -1.58 -5.91
C PRO A 153 -1.22 -1.55 -7.43
N ILE A 154 -2.23 -1.28 -8.26
CA ILE A 154 -2.05 -1.21 -9.71
C ILE A 154 -1.14 -0.05 -10.13
N HIS A 155 -1.19 1.09 -9.43
CA HIS A 155 -0.28 2.21 -9.70
C HIS A 155 1.17 1.79 -9.50
N LEU A 156 1.50 1.16 -8.37
CA LEU A 156 2.84 0.67 -8.08
C LEU A 156 3.29 -0.41 -9.07
N ALA A 157 2.41 -1.35 -9.42
CA ALA A 157 2.71 -2.41 -10.38
C ALA A 157 3.07 -1.84 -11.76
N LYS A 158 2.26 -0.92 -12.29
CA LYS A 158 2.54 -0.25 -13.57
C LYS A 158 3.78 0.64 -13.51
N PHE A 159 3.95 1.40 -12.43
CA PHE A 159 5.14 2.26 -12.24
C PHE A 159 6.45 1.45 -12.27
N LYS A 160 6.42 0.22 -11.75
CA LYS A 160 7.57 -0.71 -11.71
C LYS A 160 7.66 -1.63 -12.93
N GLY A 161 6.75 -1.52 -13.91
CA GLY A 161 6.74 -2.38 -15.10
C GLY A 161 6.38 -3.85 -14.82
N GLN A 162 5.63 -4.13 -13.75
CA GLN A 162 5.24 -5.48 -13.36
C GLN A 162 3.98 -5.93 -14.13
N GLY A 163 4.15 -6.38 -15.37
CA GLY A 163 3.06 -6.76 -16.27
C GLY A 163 2.12 -7.81 -15.68
N GLU A 164 2.65 -8.97 -15.24
CA GLU A 164 1.82 -10.07 -14.73
C GLU A 164 1.00 -9.69 -13.48
N ILE A 165 1.57 -8.87 -12.59
CA ILE A 165 0.86 -8.35 -11.42
C ILE A 165 -0.22 -7.35 -11.85
N THR A 166 0.09 -6.50 -12.83
CA THR A 166 -0.88 -5.55 -13.39
C THR A 166 -2.08 -6.28 -13.97
N ASP A 167 -1.84 -7.28 -14.82
CA ASP A 167 -2.89 -8.06 -15.47
C ASP A 167 -3.74 -8.81 -14.45
N TYR A 168 -3.09 -9.39 -13.44
CA TYR A 168 -3.80 -10.06 -12.35
C TYR A 168 -4.70 -9.09 -11.58
N LEU A 169 -4.20 -7.91 -11.17
CA LEU A 169 -5.00 -6.92 -10.44
C LEU A 169 -6.18 -6.42 -11.28
N ILE A 170 -5.99 -6.15 -12.57
CA ILE A 170 -7.06 -5.75 -13.50
C ILE A 170 -8.16 -6.82 -13.54
N ALA A 171 -7.78 -8.10 -13.63
CA ALA A 171 -8.72 -9.20 -13.65
C ALA A 171 -9.48 -9.42 -12.32
N HIS A 172 -9.04 -8.79 -11.22
CA HIS A 172 -9.54 -9.05 -9.86
C HIS A 172 -10.08 -7.79 -9.15
N GLY A 173 -10.80 -6.93 -9.89
CA GLY A 173 -11.64 -5.91 -9.27
C GLY A 173 -10.98 -4.54 -9.09
N VAL A 174 -9.93 -4.23 -9.85
CA VAL A 174 -9.46 -2.84 -9.97
C VAL A 174 -10.57 -1.96 -10.54
N VAL A 175 -10.86 -0.86 -9.84
CA VAL A 175 -11.81 0.15 -10.27
C VAL A 175 -11.04 1.43 -10.58
N LEU A 176 -11.09 1.86 -11.84
CA LEU A 176 -10.52 3.14 -12.27
C LEU A 176 -11.64 4.19 -12.32
N PRO A 177 -11.59 5.25 -11.50
CA PRO A 177 -12.59 6.30 -11.56
C PRO A 177 -12.57 6.99 -12.92
N THR A 178 -13.77 7.34 -13.38
CA THR A 178 -13.97 8.15 -14.58
C THR A 178 -14.74 9.39 -14.16
N PRO A 179 -14.12 10.60 -14.20
CA PRO A 179 -14.84 11.81 -13.85
C PRO A 179 -15.94 12.11 -14.87
N ALA A 180 -16.95 12.88 -14.44
CA ALA A 180 -17.97 13.38 -15.35
C ALA A 180 -17.34 14.34 -16.40
N PRO A 181 -17.90 14.41 -17.62
CA PRO A 181 -17.41 15.33 -18.65
C PRO A 181 -17.39 16.79 -18.18
N ILE A 182 -16.33 17.52 -18.54
CA ILE A 182 -16.08 18.88 -18.08
C ILE A 182 -16.25 19.95 -19.16
N ALA A 183 -16.23 19.57 -20.45
CA ALA A 183 -16.09 20.52 -21.55
C ALA A 183 -17.19 21.61 -21.58
N MET A 184 -18.45 21.26 -21.27
CA MET A 184 -19.59 22.20 -21.20
C MET A 184 -19.41 23.31 -20.15
N LYS A 185 -18.59 23.06 -19.11
CA LYS A 185 -18.37 23.99 -18.00
C LYS A 185 -17.27 25.02 -18.29
N LEU A 186 -16.48 24.79 -19.35
CA LEU A 186 -15.34 25.64 -19.70
C LEU A 186 -15.75 27.03 -20.19
N ALA A 187 -16.96 27.17 -20.77
CA ALA A 187 -17.47 28.46 -21.27
C ALA A 187 -17.67 29.52 -20.18
N THR A 188 -17.91 29.09 -18.93
CA THR A 188 -18.11 29.96 -17.78
C THR A 188 -16.94 29.91 -16.80
N ALA A 189 -15.81 29.32 -17.20
CA ALA A 189 -14.64 29.15 -16.35
C ALA A 189 -13.93 30.48 -16.06
N ASP A 190 -13.33 30.57 -14.88
CA ASP A 190 -12.49 31.69 -14.48
C ASP A 190 -11.03 31.39 -14.83
N VAL A 191 -10.58 31.91 -15.98
CA VAL A 191 -9.24 31.69 -16.52
C VAL A 191 -8.15 32.20 -15.56
N GLU A 192 -8.39 33.31 -14.85
CA GLU A 192 -7.40 33.94 -13.98
C GLU A 192 -7.24 33.14 -12.68
N LYS A 193 -8.33 32.60 -12.13
CA LYS A 193 -8.24 31.57 -11.08
C LYS A 193 -7.50 30.34 -11.58
N GLY A 194 -7.76 29.91 -12.81
CA GLY A 194 -7.05 28.80 -13.45
C GLY A 194 -5.54 29.01 -13.52
N ARG A 195 -5.11 30.20 -13.92
CA ARG A 195 -3.70 30.62 -13.94
C ARG A 195 -3.08 30.60 -12.54
N THR A 196 -3.82 31.06 -11.53
CA THR A 196 -3.38 31.07 -10.13
C THR A 196 -3.19 29.64 -9.61
N SER A 197 -4.20 28.77 -9.76
CA SER A 197 -4.10 27.35 -9.40
C SER A 197 -2.96 26.65 -10.15
N PHE A 198 -2.81 26.88 -11.46
CA PHE A 198 -1.71 26.34 -12.25
C PHE A 198 -0.34 26.74 -11.69
N THR A 199 -0.18 28.00 -11.26
CA THR A 199 1.08 28.51 -10.71
C THR A 199 1.52 27.72 -9.48
N HIS A 200 0.58 27.36 -8.61
CA HIS A 200 0.87 26.60 -7.40
C HIS A 200 1.00 25.09 -7.63
N LEU A 201 0.23 24.54 -8.57
CA LEU A 201 0.12 23.09 -8.76
C LEU A 201 1.10 22.55 -9.80
N CYS A 202 1.31 23.29 -10.90
CA CYS A 202 1.92 22.76 -12.11
C CYS A 202 3.21 23.49 -12.52
N ALA A 203 3.32 24.80 -12.24
CA ALA A 203 4.42 25.61 -12.75
C ALA A 203 5.80 25.21 -12.19
N GLY A 204 5.86 24.50 -11.06
CA GLY A 204 7.10 23.92 -10.54
C GLY A 204 7.68 22.83 -11.45
N CYS A 205 6.82 22.06 -12.13
CA CYS A 205 7.22 20.93 -12.96
C CYS A 205 7.11 21.21 -14.47
N HIS A 206 6.33 22.21 -14.88
CA HIS A 206 5.99 22.44 -16.28
C HIS A 206 6.29 23.87 -16.73
N ASN A 207 6.73 24.00 -17.98
CA ASN A 207 6.76 25.27 -18.70
C ASN A 207 5.48 25.44 -19.52
N VAL A 208 5.16 26.68 -19.89
CA VAL A 208 3.93 27.04 -20.62
C VAL A 208 4.20 28.08 -21.70
N GLU A 209 5.44 28.23 -22.14
CA GLU A 209 5.81 29.14 -23.22
C GLU A 209 6.18 28.34 -24.47
N PRO A 210 5.97 28.85 -25.70
CA PRO A 210 6.25 28.12 -26.94
C PRO A 210 7.66 27.53 -27.02
N GLN A 211 8.65 28.25 -26.48
CA GLN A 211 10.06 27.84 -26.41
C GLN A 211 10.53 27.72 -24.95
N GLY A 212 9.60 27.52 -24.02
CA GLY A 212 9.92 27.25 -22.63
C GLY A 212 10.77 25.97 -22.57
N GLY A 213 11.97 26.07 -22.00
CA GLY A 213 12.96 24.99 -21.97
C GLY A 213 12.48 23.72 -21.26
N THR A 214 13.41 22.83 -20.91
CA THR A 214 13.08 21.60 -20.20
C THR A 214 12.88 21.84 -18.71
N LYS A 215 11.77 21.35 -18.17
CA LYS A 215 11.56 21.13 -16.73
C LYS A 215 11.38 19.63 -16.48
N THR A 216 11.09 19.24 -15.24
CA THR A 216 10.84 17.84 -14.84
C THR A 216 9.73 17.19 -15.68
N GLY A 217 8.66 17.94 -15.98
CA GLY A 217 7.57 17.52 -16.85
C GLY A 217 7.65 18.14 -18.24
N PRO A 218 6.88 17.59 -19.21
CA PRO A 218 6.80 18.16 -20.56
C PRO A 218 6.27 19.60 -20.52
N ASN A 219 6.70 20.42 -21.46
CA ASN A 219 6.12 21.75 -21.68
C ASN A 219 4.61 21.59 -22.01
N LEU A 220 3.75 22.40 -21.39
CA LEU A 220 2.29 22.37 -21.54
C LEU A 220 1.74 23.45 -22.48
N TRP A 221 2.59 24.24 -23.13
CA TRP A 221 2.17 25.09 -24.25
C TRP A 221 1.53 24.25 -25.35
N GLY A 222 0.34 24.66 -25.76
CA GLY A 222 -0.49 24.00 -26.75
C GLY A 222 -0.95 22.61 -26.30
N VAL A 223 -0.97 22.30 -24.99
CA VAL A 223 -1.26 20.92 -24.55
C VAL A 223 -2.62 20.44 -25.03
N VAL A 224 -3.65 21.29 -25.01
CA VAL A 224 -4.96 20.96 -25.58
C VAL A 224 -4.81 20.81 -27.09
N SER A 225 -5.25 19.68 -27.63
CA SER A 225 -5.14 19.29 -29.04
C SER A 225 -3.74 18.93 -29.54
N ARG A 226 -2.72 18.92 -28.68
CA ARG A 226 -1.43 18.34 -29.02
C ARG A 226 -1.44 16.83 -28.82
N ASP A 227 -0.73 16.12 -29.69
CA ASP A 227 -0.53 14.67 -29.57
C ASP A 227 -0.02 14.29 -28.18
N LYS A 228 -0.57 13.22 -27.63
CA LYS A 228 -0.16 12.69 -26.33
C LYS A 228 1.25 12.13 -26.42
N ALA A 229 2.00 12.24 -25.32
CA ALA A 229 3.39 11.79 -25.22
C ALA A 229 4.34 12.29 -26.36
N SER A 230 4.08 13.48 -26.92
CA SER A 230 4.77 13.95 -28.13
C SER A 230 5.94 14.91 -27.91
N VAL A 231 6.15 15.43 -26.70
CA VAL A 231 7.21 16.42 -26.46
C VAL A 231 8.58 15.72 -26.51
N PRO A 232 9.49 16.14 -27.42
CA PRO A 232 10.80 15.53 -27.54
C PRO A 232 11.59 15.62 -26.23
N ASN A 233 12.34 14.56 -25.92
CA ASN A 233 13.18 14.47 -24.72
C ASN A 233 12.42 14.57 -23.38
N ALA A 234 11.09 14.56 -23.38
CA ALA A 234 10.30 14.46 -22.16
C ALA A 234 10.22 13.01 -21.69
N ARG A 235 10.27 12.82 -20.37
CA ARG A 235 10.15 11.49 -19.76
C ARG A 235 8.67 11.13 -19.58
N TYR A 236 8.19 10.17 -20.36
CA TYR A 236 6.83 9.65 -20.27
C TYR A 236 6.79 8.26 -19.61
N SER A 237 5.73 8.02 -18.83
CA SER A 237 5.44 6.67 -18.32
C SER A 237 4.95 5.76 -19.45
N ALA A 238 5.16 4.45 -19.32
CA ALA A 238 4.61 3.47 -20.26
C ALA A 238 3.08 3.61 -20.41
N THR A 239 2.37 3.88 -19.31
CA THR A 239 0.92 4.15 -19.34
C THR A 239 0.58 5.31 -20.25
N LEU A 240 1.29 6.43 -20.15
CA LEU A 240 0.97 7.62 -20.94
C LEU A 240 1.41 7.49 -22.40
N MET A 241 2.49 6.76 -22.68
CA MET A 241 2.90 6.43 -24.05
C MET A 241 1.88 5.53 -24.76
N GLY A 242 1.10 4.74 -24.00
CA GLY A 242 0.00 3.95 -24.54
C GLY A 242 -1.29 4.74 -24.79
N TRP A 243 -1.35 6.04 -24.46
CA TRP A 243 -2.50 6.87 -24.80
C TRP A 243 -2.33 7.41 -26.22
N GLU A 244 -3.30 7.11 -27.09
CA GLU A 244 -3.28 7.54 -28.49
C GLU A 244 -4.00 8.88 -28.74
N GLY A 245 -3.68 9.51 -29.87
CA GLY A 245 -4.29 10.74 -30.35
C GLY A 245 -3.88 11.99 -29.58
N ALA A 246 -4.63 13.07 -29.81
CA ALA A 246 -4.41 14.37 -29.17
C ALA A 246 -5.07 14.47 -27.79
N TRP A 247 -4.52 15.29 -26.91
CA TRP A 247 -5.13 15.61 -25.61
C TRP A 247 -6.46 16.35 -25.80
N THR A 248 -7.53 15.79 -25.25
CA THR A 248 -8.84 16.45 -25.14
C THR A 248 -9.03 17.10 -23.77
N TYR A 249 -10.09 17.91 -23.62
CA TYR A 249 -10.48 18.42 -22.30
C TYR A 249 -10.78 17.28 -21.32
N GLU A 250 -11.37 16.17 -21.81
CA GLU A 250 -11.72 15.04 -20.96
C GLU A 250 -10.51 14.17 -20.60
N ASP A 251 -9.53 14.06 -21.48
CA ASP A 251 -8.24 13.43 -21.14
C ASP A 251 -7.54 14.21 -20.03
N LEU A 252 -7.51 15.55 -20.12
CA LEU A 252 -6.95 16.41 -19.07
C LEU A 252 -7.75 16.31 -17.78
N ASN A 253 -9.08 16.30 -17.84
CA ASN A 253 -9.96 16.12 -16.69
C ASN A 253 -9.67 14.78 -15.99
N LYS A 254 -9.67 13.67 -16.74
CA LYS A 254 -9.33 12.35 -16.23
C LYS A 254 -7.96 12.33 -15.57
N TYR A 255 -6.95 12.87 -16.24
CA TYR A 255 -5.58 12.86 -15.75
C TYR A 255 -5.44 13.71 -14.47
N LEU A 256 -6.08 14.89 -14.42
CA LEU A 256 -5.91 15.84 -13.32
C LEU A 256 -6.64 15.45 -12.04
N VAL A 257 -7.75 14.70 -12.07
CA VAL A 257 -8.54 14.37 -10.84
C VAL A 257 -7.65 13.74 -9.75
N GLU A 258 -7.11 12.57 -10.04
CA GLU A 258 -6.20 11.82 -9.18
C GLU A 258 -5.30 10.96 -10.11
N PRO A 259 -4.20 11.49 -10.65
CA PRO A 259 -3.44 10.85 -11.73
C PRO A 259 -3.03 9.40 -11.41
N MET A 260 -2.64 9.12 -10.16
CA MET A 260 -2.24 7.78 -9.73
C MET A 260 -3.40 6.77 -9.73
N LEU A 261 -4.63 7.25 -9.59
CA LEU A 261 -5.84 6.45 -9.48
C LEU A 261 -6.56 6.30 -10.83
N THR A 262 -6.72 7.39 -11.57
CA THR A 262 -7.40 7.38 -12.88
C THR A 262 -6.49 6.92 -14.00
N THR A 263 -5.17 7.08 -13.81
CA THR A 263 -4.14 6.78 -14.81
C THR A 263 -2.93 6.06 -14.17
N PRO A 264 -3.10 4.84 -13.64
CA PRO A 264 -2.04 4.18 -12.85
C PRO A 264 -0.73 3.99 -13.62
N GLY A 265 0.41 4.13 -12.94
CA GLY A 265 1.76 4.03 -13.52
C GLY A 265 2.36 5.33 -14.06
N VAL A 266 1.61 6.44 -14.03
CA VAL A 266 2.14 7.76 -14.40
C VAL A 266 3.20 8.24 -13.42
N TYR A 267 4.10 9.10 -13.88
CA TYR A 267 5.15 9.70 -13.03
C TYR A 267 4.66 10.89 -12.20
N MET A 268 3.43 11.36 -12.44
CA MET A 268 2.80 12.40 -11.63
C MET A 268 2.25 11.79 -10.33
N GLU A 269 3.15 11.54 -9.37
CA GLU A 269 2.82 10.99 -8.05
C GLU A 269 2.39 12.08 -7.05
N MET A 270 1.49 12.98 -7.48
CA MET A 270 0.87 13.99 -6.62
C MET A 270 -0.65 13.79 -6.60
N PRO A 271 -1.37 14.33 -5.59
CA PRO A 271 -2.81 14.09 -5.43
C PRO A 271 -3.68 14.50 -6.64
N GLY A 272 -3.18 15.36 -7.53
CA GLY A 272 -3.97 15.94 -8.60
C GLY A 272 -4.75 17.16 -8.13
N VAL A 273 -5.89 17.40 -8.78
CA VAL A 273 -6.81 18.51 -8.56
C VAL A 273 -8.20 17.89 -8.36
N PRO A 274 -8.56 17.45 -7.15
CA PRO A 274 -9.80 16.70 -6.92
C PRO A 274 -11.06 17.58 -7.00
N ASP A 275 -10.94 18.89 -6.77
CA ASP A 275 -12.05 19.83 -6.92
C ASP A 275 -12.37 20.07 -8.40
N GLU A 276 -13.64 19.90 -8.78
CA GLU A 276 -14.07 20.04 -10.18
C GLU A 276 -13.98 21.49 -10.66
N ALA A 277 -14.38 22.47 -9.84
CA ALA A 277 -14.37 23.87 -10.25
C ALA A 277 -12.94 24.38 -10.46
N GLU A 278 -12.00 23.95 -9.61
CA GLU A 278 -10.58 24.20 -9.81
C GLU A 278 -10.05 23.55 -11.08
N ARG A 279 -10.40 22.28 -11.36
CA ARG A 279 -10.05 21.62 -12.64
C ARG A 279 -10.60 22.36 -13.85
N VAL A 280 -11.87 22.77 -13.83
CA VAL A 280 -12.52 23.56 -14.88
C VAL A 280 -11.64 24.78 -15.19
N ASN A 281 -11.27 25.55 -14.16
CA ASN A 281 -10.49 26.76 -14.31
C ASN A 281 -9.06 26.48 -14.83
N VAL A 282 -8.37 25.47 -14.30
CA VAL A 282 -7.03 25.09 -14.76
C VAL A 282 -7.04 24.65 -16.22
N ILE A 283 -8.01 23.83 -16.64
CA ILE A 283 -8.15 23.40 -18.04
C ILE A 283 -8.49 24.59 -18.95
N ALA A 284 -9.34 25.50 -18.50
CA ALA A 284 -9.65 26.73 -19.24
C ALA A 284 -8.40 27.62 -19.42
N TYR A 285 -7.54 27.72 -18.42
CA TYR A 285 -6.24 28.40 -18.56
C TYR A 285 -5.29 27.66 -19.51
N LEU A 286 -5.16 26.33 -19.40
CA LEU A 286 -4.33 25.53 -20.32
C LEU A 286 -4.79 25.67 -21.78
N ARG A 287 -6.09 25.85 -22.00
CA ARG A 287 -6.65 26.13 -23.33
C ARG A 287 -6.16 27.48 -23.90
N THR A 288 -5.98 28.52 -23.08
CA THR A 288 -5.49 29.82 -23.57
C THR A 288 -4.02 29.81 -23.96
N LEU A 289 -3.26 28.79 -23.53
CA LEU A 289 -1.85 28.62 -23.83
C LEU A 289 -1.63 27.99 -25.21
N SER A 290 -2.16 28.60 -26.27
CA SER A 290 -2.02 28.14 -27.65
C SER A 290 -2.29 29.28 -28.61
N ASP A 291 -1.60 29.31 -29.75
CA ASP A 291 -1.90 30.24 -30.85
C ASP A 291 -3.25 29.93 -31.52
N LYS A 292 -3.72 28.68 -31.39
CA LYS A 292 -5.00 28.20 -31.92
C LYS A 292 -5.75 27.42 -30.84
N PRO A 293 -6.37 28.11 -29.86
CA PRO A 293 -7.12 27.45 -28.80
C PRO A 293 -8.22 26.57 -29.38
N SER A 294 -8.36 25.35 -28.87
CA SER A 294 -9.47 24.46 -29.25
C SER A 294 -10.82 25.16 -29.02
N PRO A 295 -11.82 24.94 -29.89
CA PRO A 295 -13.13 25.54 -29.67
C PRO A 295 -13.71 25.07 -28.33
N LEU A 296 -14.52 25.93 -27.73
CA LEU A 296 -15.42 25.49 -26.67
C LEU A 296 -16.65 24.87 -27.34
N PRO A 297 -17.17 23.78 -26.79
CA PRO A 297 -18.38 23.15 -27.29
C PRO A 297 -19.64 23.97 -27.01
#